data_AF-A0A067CPB3-F1
#
_entry.id   AF-A0A067CPB3-F1
#
_cell.length_a   1.000
_cell.length_b   1.000
_cell.length_c   1.000
_cell.angle_alpha   90.00
_cell.angle_beta   90.00
_cell.angle_gamma   90.00
#
_symmetry.space_group_name_H-M   'P 1'
#
loop_
_entity.id
_entity.type
_entity.pdbx_description
1 polymer ?
#
loop_
_entity_poly.entity_id
_entity_poly.type
_entity_poly.pdbx_seq_one_letter_code
_entity_poly.pdbx_strand_id
1 'polypeptide(L)'
;MADTTTPSICPLLNETRHLIDCLGYIDSTANEDADMKKLVSLQIQQQMAAMPAFDPSAYLAYLPALELETKEMKRVAAGVALDAINTNKYRVVPPSTGLLKKSQDLHAQVEAWQTANANAKVAIEYETSRILNLEMLNKYGADRWKLHVGVLSGVHDKCVMELDESKAATEAINIKRKQEQLLNADKLWGLERKRDDLLRKTQYIEAACDAIERDVKRLKTAA
;
A
#
# COMPACT_ATOMS: atom_id res chain seq x y z
N MET A 1 7.56 26.14 -16.29
CA MET A 1 8.24 25.79 -15.04
C MET A 1 7.24 25.97 -13.91
N ALA A 2 6.42 24.96 -13.67
CA ALA A 2 5.60 24.90 -12.47
C ALA A 2 6.22 23.79 -11.62
N ASP A 3 6.87 24.17 -10.52
CA ASP A 3 7.26 23.23 -9.47
C ASP A 3 5.98 22.67 -8.85
N THR A 4 5.44 21.61 -9.45
CA THR A 4 4.43 20.78 -8.82
C THR A 4 5.13 19.77 -7.93
N THR A 5 5.78 20.26 -6.87
CA THR A 5 6.15 19.41 -5.73
C THR A 5 4.87 19.13 -4.96
N THR A 6 3.97 18.34 -5.54
CA THR A 6 2.78 17.87 -4.83
C THR A 6 3.28 17.08 -3.62
N PRO A 7 2.86 17.44 -2.39
CA PRO A 7 3.26 16.68 -1.23
C PRO A 7 2.74 15.26 -1.43
N SER A 8 3.65 14.29 -1.50
CA SER A 8 3.37 12.84 -1.59
C SER A 8 2.66 12.29 -0.34
N ILE A 9 2.20 13.18 0.55
CA ILE A 9 1.74 12.91 1.90
C ILE A 9 0.35 13.50 2.04
N CYS A 10 -0.60 12.68 2.52
CA CYS A 10 -1.97 13.12 2.75
C CYS A 10 -1.98 14.38 3.64
N PRO A 11 -2.50 15.53 3.17
CA PRO A 11 -2.47 16.78 3.92
C PRO A 11 -3.21 16.70 5.27
N LEU A 12 -4.25 15.86 5.35
CA LEU A 12 -5.05 15.60 6.55
C LEU A 12 -4.21 15.07 7.75
N LEU A 13 -3.13 14.34 7.49
CA LEU A 13 -2.26 13.83 8.57
C LEU A 13 -1.27 14.89 9.09
N ASN A 14 -0.97 15.93 8.30
CA ASN A 14 0.04 16.91 8.69
C ASN A 14 -0.56 18.00 9.59
N GLU A 15 -1.79 18.43 9.31
CA GLU A 15 -2.47 19.48 10.08
C GLU A 15 -2.69 19.08 11.55
N THR A 16 -3.05 17.82 11.79
CA THR A 16 -3.39 17.32 13.13
C THR A 16 -2.22 16.66 13.87
N ARG A 17 -1.04 16.56 13.24
CA ARG A 17 0.12 15.85 13.80
C ARG A 17 0.50 16.29 15.21
N HIS A 18 0.41 17.59 15.50
CA HIS A 18 0.80 18.17 16.78
C HIS A 18 -0.20 17.85 17.92
N LEU A 19 -1.41 17.41 17.58
CA LEU A 19 -2.46 17.04 18.54
C LEU A 19 -2.40 15.56 18.95
N ILE A 20 -1.58 14.77 18.26
CA ILE A 20 -1.51 13.32 18.42
C ILE A 20 -0.20 12.99 19.13
N ASP A 21 -0.31 12.49 20.37
CA ASP A 21 0.80 11.87 21.09
C ASP A 21 0.44 10.43 21.44
N CYS A 22 1.33 9.49 21.11
CA CYS A 22 1.18 8.07 21.41
C CYS A 22 2.56 7.44 21.63
N LEU A 23 2.79 6.86 22.81
CA LEU A 23 4.11 6.38 23.24
C LEU A 23 4.26 4.88 23.02
N GLY A 24 4.29 4.43 21.77
CA GLY A 24 4.30 2.99 21.44
C GLY A 24 5.41 2.13 22.05
N TYR A 25 6.58 2.69 22.43
CA TYR A 25 7.64 1.95 23.14
C TYR A 25 7.43 1.87 24.66
N ILE A 26 6.55 2.71 25.22
CA ILE A 26 6.24 2.78 26.66
C ILE A 26 4.94 2.06 26.96
N ASP A 27 3.92 2.24 26.11
CA ASP A 27 2.58 1.65 26.24
C ASP A 27 2.52 0.21 25.71
N SER A 28 3.48 -0.65 26.10
CA SER A 28 3.56 -2.03 25.60
C SER A 28 2.35 -2.88 25.99
N THR A 29 1.79 -2.65 27.19
CA THR A 29 0.62 -3.38 27.72
C THR A 29 -0.65 -3.14 26.89
N ALA A 30 -0.87 -1.90 26.45
CA ALA A 30 -2.03 -1.55 25.62
C ALA A 30 -2.01 -2.26 24.25
N ASN A 31 -0.82 -2.63 23.77
CA ASN A 31 -0.66 -3.25 22.46
C ASN A 31 -0.67 -4.79 22.51
N GLU A 32 -0.55 -5.39 23.67
CA GLU A 32 -0.58 -6.85 23.87
C GLU A 32 -1.99 -7.34 24.23
N ASP A 33 -2.78 -6.51 24.92
CA ASP A 33 -4.13 -6.85 25.37
C ASP A 33 -5.15 -6.92 24.22
N ALA A 34 -5.51 -8.14 23.83
CA ALA A 34 -6.47 -8.40 22.75
C ALA A 34 -7.87 -7.81 23.04
N ASP A 35 -8.29 -7.78 24.31
CA ASP A 35 -9.60 -7.24 24.69
C ASP A 35 -9.65 -5.71 24.62
N MET A 36 -8.54 -5.03 24.95
CA MET A 36 -8.41 -3.59 24.77
C MET A 36 -8.52 -3.23 23.28
N LYS A 37 -7.86 -3.98 22.39
CA LYS A 37 -7.97 -3.78 20.92
C LYS A 37 -9.39 -3.94 20.41
N LYS A 38 -10.14 -4.92 20.91
CA LYS A 38 -11.56 -5.11 20.55
C LYS A 38 -12.43 -3.94 21.01
N LEU A 39 -12.18 -3.43 22.22
CA LEU A 39 -12.92 -2.28 22.74
C LEU A 39 -12.63 -1.02 21.92
N VAL A 40 -11.36 -0.76 21.61
CA VAL A 40 -10.95 0.36 20.76
C VAL A 40 -11.55 0.24 19.36
N SER A 41 -11.53 -0.94 18.75
CA SER A 41 -12.11 -1.13 17.41
C SER A 41 -13.62 -0.93 17.40
N LEU A 42 -14.34 -1.37 18.45
CA LEU A 42 -15.76 -1.11 18.63
C LEU A 42 -16.05 0.40 18.73
N GLN A 43 -15.26 1.13 19.53
CA GLN A 43 -15.40 2.58 19.66
C GLN A 43 -15.16 3.30 18.33
N ILE A 44 -14.12 2.90 17.59
CA ILE A 44 -13.87 3.42 16.23
C ILE A 44 -15.08 3.18 15.33
N GLN A 45 -15.65 1.98 15.32
CA GLN A 45 -16.83 1.66 14.52
C GLN A 45 -18.05 2.51 14.91
N GLN A 46 -18.28 2.72 16.21
CA GLN A 46 -19.37 3.59 16.69
C GLN A 46 -19.18 5.04 16.24
N GLN A 47 -17.95 5.57 16.33
CA GLN A 47 -17.65 6.92 15.84
C GLN A 47 -17.79 7.01 14.31
N MET A 48 -17.33 6.01 13.57
CA MET A 48 -17.52 5.94 12.12
C MET A 48 -18.99 5.91 11.72
N ALA A 49 -19.86 5.24 12.49
CA ALA A 49 -21.29 5.23 12.26
C ALA A 49 -21.97 6.58 12.56
N ALA A 50 -21.41 7.38 13.46
CA ALA A 50 -21.91 8.71 13.81
C ALA A 50 -21.39 9.81 12.85
N MET A 51 -20.26 9.58 12.17
CA MET A 51 -19.68 10.52 11.22
C MET A 51 -20.47 10.57 9.90
N PRO A 52 -20.38 11.68 9.14
CA PRO A 52 -20.94 11.76 7.80
C PRO A 52 -20.41 10.65 6.90
N ALA A 53 -21.21 10.25 5.91
CA ALA A 53 -20.80 9.25 4.92
C ALA A 53 -19.45 9.63 4.29
N PHE A 54 -18.53 8.67 4.27
CA PHE A 54 -17.19 8.84 3.70
C PHE A 54 -17.30 9.27 2.23
N ASP A 55 -16.67 10.39 1.88
CA ASP A 55 -16.50 10.85 0.50
C ASP A 55 -15.15 10.36 -0.06
N PRO A 56 -15.14 9.32 -0.92
CA PRO A 56 -13.90 8.82 -1.51
C PRO A 56 -13.23 9.86 -2.42
N SER A 57 -14.00 10.76 -3.03
CA SER A 57 -13.46 11.77 -3.94
C SER A 57 -12.61 12.78 -3.19
N ALA A 58 -13.09 13.26 -2.03
CA ALA A 58 -12.33 14.16 -1.17
C ALA A 58 -11.10 13.46 -0.56
N TYR A 59 -11.23 12.20 -0.13
CA TYR A 59 -10.11 11.44 0.45
C TYR A 59 -8.98 11.23 -0.55
N LEU A 60 -9.30 11.00 -1.83
CA LEU A 60 -8.32 10.74 -2.88
C LEU A 60 -7.85 12.01 -3.61
N ALA A 61 -8.38 13.19 -3.28
CA ALA A 61 -8.09 14.45 -3.98
C ALA A 61 -6.61 14.87 -3.92
N TYR A 62 -5.85 14.40 -2.92
CA TYR A 62 -4.42 14.70 -2.81
C TYR A 62 -3.56 13.88 -3.78
N LEU A 63 -4.09 12.80 -4.35
CA LEU A 63 -3.36 11.99 -5.32
C LEU A 63 -3.30 12.73 -6.66
N PRO A 64 -2.17 12.66 -7.37
CA PRO A 64 -2.06 13.26 -8.69
C PRO A 64 -3.08 12.62 -9.64
N ALA A 65 -3.68 13.45 -10.50
CA ALA A 65 -4.61 12.99 -11.51
C ALA A 65 -3.88 12.02 -12.47
N LEU A 66 -4.38 10.79 -12.56
CA LEU A 66 -3.80 9.78 -13.45
C LEU A 66 -4.36 10.00 -14.86
N GLU A 67 -3.50 10.37 -15.81
CA GLU A 67 -3.85 10.48 -17.23
C GLU A 67 -4.00 9.07 -17.83
N LEU A 68 -5.12 8.42 -17.54
CA LEU A 68 -5.46 7.12 -18.10
C LEU A 68 -6.19 7.28 -19.43
N GLU A 69 -5.90 6.38 -20.37
CA GLU A 69 -6.57 6.37 -21.66
C GLU A 69 -8.06 6.05 -21.48
N THR A 70 -8.91 7.02 -21.84
CA THR A 70 -10.37 6.96 -21.58
C THR A 70 -11.05 5.74 -22.21
N LYS A 71 -10.49 5.19 -23.29
CA LYS A 71 -10.99 3.98 -23.96
C LYS A 71 -10.81 2.73 -23.10
N GLU A 72 -9.62 2.58 -22.52
CA GLU A 72 -9.29 1.46 -21.64
C GLU A 72 -10.14 1.50 -20.38
N MET A 73 -10.32 2.69 -19.80
CA MET A 73 -11.20 2.88 -18.65
C MET A 73 -12.64 2.43 -18.93
N LYS A 74 -13.19 2.80 -20.11
CA LYS A 74 -14.53 2.38 -20.54
C LYS A 74 -14.62 0.86 -20.74
N ARG A 75 -13.59 0.24 -21.32
CA ARG A 75 -13.54 -1.22 -21.49
C ARG A 75 -13.53 -1.95 -20.14
N VAL A 76 -12.67 -1.51 -19.22
CA VAL A 76 -12.56 -2.08 -17.87
C VAL A 76 -13.85 -1.88 -17.08
N ALA A 77 -14.46 -0.69 -17.16
CA ALA A 77 -15.75 -0.42 -16.54
C ALA A 77 -16.88 -1.31 -17.11
N ALA A 78 -16.79 -1.66 -18.39
CA ALA A 78 -17.71 -2.60 -19.04
C ALA A 78 -17.36 -4.08 -18.76
N GLY A 79 -16.28 -4.38 -18.04
CA GLY A 79 -15.83 -5.75 -17.74
C GLY A 79 -15.42 -6.55 -18.97
N VAL A 80 -15.11 -5.88 -20.09
CA VAL A 80 -14.76 -6.56 -21.35
C VAL A 80 -13.29 -6.99 -21.29
N ALA A 81 -13.07 -8.29 -21.45
CA ALA A 81 -11.73 -8.85 -21.52
C ALA A 81 -10.97 -8.30 -22.74
N LEU A 82 -9.64 -8.21 -22.63
CA LEU A 82 -8.78 -7.82 -23.76
C LEU A 82 -8.89 -8.87 -24.87
N ASP A 83 -8.90 -8.44 -26.13
CA ASP A 83 -8.81 -9.36 -27.27
C ASP A 83 -7.52 -10.16 -27.19
N ALA A 84 -7.64 -11.49 -27.24
CA ALA A 84 -6.49 -12.37 -27.26
C ALA A 84 -5.71 -12.20 -28.57
N ILE A 85 -4.38 -12.29 -28.48
CA ILE A 85 -3.52 -12.31 -29.67
C ILE A 85 -3.94 -13.48 -30.56
N ASN A 86 -4.28 -13.19 -31.81
CA ASN A 86 -4.73 -14.21 -32.76
C ASN A 86 -3.56 -15.07 -33.22
N THR A 87 -3.38 -16.24 -32.61
CA THR A 87 -2.33 -17.21 -32.95
C THR A 87 -2.63 -18.00 -34.23
N ASN A 88 -3.88 -17.98 -34.71
CA ASN A 88 -4.28 -18.75 -35.90
C ASN A 88 -3.65 -18.22 -37.18
N LYS A 89 -3.24 -16.95 -37.22
CA LYS A 89 -2.58 -16.32 -38.37
C LYS A 89 -1.26 -16.99 -38.78
N TYR A 90 -0.55 -17.57 -37.81
CA TYR A 90 0.74 -18.24 -38.05
C TYR A 90 0.60 -19.75 -38.24
N ARG A 91 -0.61 -20.29 -38.10
CA ARG A 91 -0.85 -21.72 -38.20
C ARG A 91 -1.14 -22.09 -39.65
N VAL A 92 -0.34 -23.00 -40.19
CA VAL A 92 -0.61 -23.60 -41.51
C VAL A 92 -1.65 -24.70 -41.33
N VAL A 93 -2.93 -24.35 -41.51
CA VAL A 93 -4.04 -25.31 -41.48
C VAL A 93 -4.79 -25.20 -42.81
N PRO A 94 -5.21 -26.33 -43.42
CA PRO A 94 -6.15 -26.26 -44.53
C PRO A 94 -7.46 -25.58 -44.08
N PRO A 95 -8.23 -25.00 -45.02
CA PRO A 95 -9.54 -24.43 -44.69
C PRO A 95 -10.43 -25.47 -44.00
N SER A 96 -11.25 -25.04 -43.04
CA SER A 96 -12.09 -25.98 -42.27
C SER A 96 -13.02 -26.76 -43.21
N THR A 97 -13.20 -28.05 -42.95
CA THR A 97 -14.07 -28.93 -43.77
C THR A 97 -15.53 -28.47 -43.78
N GLY A 98 -15.95 -27.63 -42.82
CA GLY A 98 -17.25 -26.97 -42.79
C GLY A 98 -17.43 -25.87 -43.84
N LEU A 99 -16.37 -25.06 -44.09
CA LEU A 99 -16.34 -24.03 -45.14
C LEU A 99 -16.30 -24.60 -46.56
N LEU A 100 -15.97 -25.89 -46.68
CA LEU A 100 -15.80 -26.63 -47.93
C LEU A 100 -17.01 -27.49 -48.32
N LYS A 101 -18.08 -27.54 -47.51
CA LYS A 101 -19.27 -28.33 -47.85
C LYS A 101 -20.13 -27.63 -48.91
N LYS A 102 -20.73 -28.45 -49.80
CA LYS A 102 -21.48 -28.12 -51.04
C LYS A 102 -22.65 -27.12 -50.92
N SER A 103 -22.91 -26.51 -49.77
CA SER A 103 -23.97 -25.52 -49.56
C SER A 103 -23.46 -24.07 -49.42
N GLN A 104 -22.15 -23.84 -49.50
CA GLN A 104 -21.56 -22.51 -49.35
C GLN A 104 -21.08 -21.99 -50.70
N ASP A 105 -21.40 -20.72 -51.00
CA ASP A 105 -21.05 -20.02 -52.23
C ASP A 105 -19.64 -20.37 -52.73
N LEU A 106 -19.51 -20.66 -54.02
CA LEU A 106 -18.22 -20.98 -54.65
C LEU A 106 -17.16 -19.89 -54.39
N HIS A 107 -17.61 -18.63 -54.28
CA HIS A 107 -16.78 -17.49 -53.91
C HIS A 107 -16.17 -17.64 -52.51
N ALA A 108 -16.96 -18.06 -51.52
CA ALA A 108 -16.49 -18.25 -50.14
C ALA A 108 -15.48 -19.40 -50.02
N GLN A 109 -15.62 -20.44 -50.85
CA GLN A 109 -14.64 -21.53 -50.91
C GLN A 109 -13.30 -21.06 -51.49
N VAL A 110 -13.34 -20.28 -52.57
CA VAL A 110 -12.13 -19.70 -53.18
C VAL A 110 -11.43 -18.76 -52.20
N GLU A 111 -12.17 -17.90 -51.51
CA GLU A 111 -11.65 -16.96 -50.51
C GLU A 111 -10.99 -17.69 -49.31
N ALA A 112 -11.60 -18.78 -48.83
CA ALA A 112 -11.04 -19.59 -47.76
C ALA A 112 -9.71 -20.24 -48.16
N TRP A 113 -9.58 -20.74 -49.39
CA TRP A 113 -8.31 -21.25 -49.93
C TRP A 113 -7.28 -20.16 -50.15
N GLN A 114 -7.69 -18.97 -50.63
CA GLN A 114 -6.79 -17.82 -50.77
C GLN A 114 -6.24 -17.39 -49.41
N THR A 115 -7.09 -17.37 -48.37
CA THR A 115 -6.68 -17.04 -47.00
C THR A 115 -5.74 -18.11 -46.44
N ALA A 116 -6.04 -19.39 -46.63
CA ALA A 116 -5.15 -20.48 -46.21
C ALA A 116 -3.78 -20.42 -46.92
N ASN A 117 -3.76 -20.11 -48.22
CA ASN A 117 -2.52 -19.92 -48.99
C ASN A 117 -1.74 -18.69 -48.53
N ALA A 118 -2.43 -17.58 -48.24
CA ALA A 118 -1.80 -16.38 -47.68
C ALA A 118 -1.18 -16.67 -46.31
N ASN A 119 -1.89 -17.38 -45.43
CA ASN A 119 -1.38 -17.79 -44.12
C ASN A 119 -0.18 -18.74 -44.26
N ALA A 120 -0.21 -19.68 -45.22
CA ALA A 120 0.92 -20.56 -45.49
C ALA A 120 2.17 -19.79 -45.95
N LYS A 121 2.01 -18.81 -46.84
CA LYS A 121 3.12 -17.92 -47.25
C LYS A 121 3.69 -17.15 -46.05
N VAL A 122 2.82 -16.57 -45.22
CA VAL A 122 3.24 -15.86 -43.99
C VAL A 122 4.00 -16.80 -43.05
N ALA A 123 3.55 -18.04 -42.88
CA ALA A 123 4.21 -19.01 -42.03
C ALA A 123 5.60 -19.42 -42.56
N ILE A 124 5.76 -19.59 -43.87
CA ILE A 124 7.07 -19.88 -44.47
C ILE A 124 8.05 -18.73 -44.21
N GLU A 125 7.64 -17.49 -44.45
CA GLU A 125 8.48 -16.32 -44.19
C GLU A 125 8.80 -16.14 -42.69
N TYR A 126 7.87 -16.56 -41.82
CA TYR A 126 8.12 -16.58 -40.38
C TYR A 126 9.17 -17.63 -40.01
N GLU A 127 9.09 -18.85 -40.55
CA GLU A 127 10.07 -19.90 -40.27
C GLU A 127 11.46 -19.58 -40.84
N THR A 128 11.56 -18.96 -42.02
CA THR A 128 12.85 -18.49 -42.56
C THR A 128 13.48 -17.45 -41.63
N SER A 129 12.69 -16.47 -41.17
CA SER A 129 13.11 -15.47 -40.20
C SER A 129 13.50 -16.11 -38.86
N ARG A 130 12.75 -17.13 -38.42
CA ARG A 130 13.03 -17.86 -37.17
C ARG A 130 14.33 -18.63 -37.24
N ILE A 131 14.65 -19.29 -38.36
CA ILE A 131 15.94 -19.96 -38.57
C ILE A 131 17.08 -18.94 -38.45
N LEU A 132 16.99 -17.80 -39.14
CA LEU A 132 18.00 -16.74 -39.06
C LEU A 132 18.17 -16.23 -37.61
N ASN A 133 17.07 -16.03 -36.89
CA ASN A 133 17.11 -15.62 -35.48
C ASN A 133 17.77 -16.68 -34.58
N LEU A 134 17.50 -17.96 -34.83
CA LEU A 134 18.12 -19.07 -34.09
C LEU A 134 19.61 -19.20 -34.40
N GLU A 135 20.04 -18.96 -35.64
CA GLU A 135 21.45 -18.91 -36.01
C GLU A 135 22.18 -17.76 -35.30
N MET A 136 21.56 -16.56 -35.27
CA MET A 136 22.09 -15.43 -34.50
C MET A 136 22.15 -15.73 -32.99
N LEU A 137 21.13 -16.39 -32.44
CA LEU A 137 21.11 -16.79 -31.03
C LEU A 137 22.17 -17.84 -30.74
N ASN A 138 22.36 -18.82 -31.61
CA ASN A 138 23.38 -19.85 -31.42
C ASN A 138 24.79 -19.24 -31.45
N LYS A 139 25.01 -18.24 -32.31
CA LYS A 139 26.32 -17.57 -32.44
C LYS A 139 26.64 -16.59 -31.30
N TYR A 140 25.65 -15.80 -30.84
CA TYR A 140 25.90 -14.68 -29.91
C TYR A 140 25.16 -14.81 -28.57
N GLY A 141 24.24 -15.75 -28.44
CA GLY A 141 23.32 -15.86 -27.30
C GLY A 141 24.04 -16.11 -25.99
N ALA A 142 24.97 -17.07 -25.96
CA ALA A 142 25.69 -17.42 -24.73
C ALA A 142 26.50 -16.24 -24.17
N ASP A 143 27.22 -15.52 -25.02
CA ASP A 143 28.06 -14.40 -24.58
C ASP A 143 27.23 -13.16 -24.22
N ARG A 144 26.16 -12.88 -24.96
CA ARG A 144 25.20 -11.84 -24.58
C ARG A 144 24.51 -12.16 -23.26
N TRP A 145 24.17 -13.43 -23.01
CA TRP A 145 23.56 -13.85 -21.77
C TRP A 145 24.49 -13.66 -20.57
N LYS A 146 25.77 -14.04 -20.69
CA LYS A 146 26.77 -13.79 -19.63
C LYS A 146 26.90 -12.29 -19.31
N LEU A 147 26.96 -11.44 -20.34
CA LEU A 147 26.99 -9.99 -20.15
C LEU A 147 25.74 -9.50 -19.44
N HIS A 148 24.57 -9.97 -19.86
CA HIS A 148 23.29 -9.61 -19.25
C HIS A 148 23.23 -10.02 -17.78
N VAL A 149 23.69 -11.23 -17.43
CA VAL A 149 23.80 -11.70 -16.05
C VAL A 149 24.73 -10.79 -15.23
N GLY A 150 25.87 -10.36 -15.80
CA GLY A 150 26.76 -9.40 -15.13
C GLY A 150 26.09 -8.05 -14.85
N VAL A 151 25.34 -7.52 -15.81
CA VAL A 151 24.56 -6.28 -15.63
C VAL A 151 23.48 -6.47 -14.57
N LEU A 152 22.73 -7.59 -14.61
CA LEU A 152 21.69 -7.90 -13.62
C LEU A 152 22.28 -8.06 -12.22
N SER A 153 23.44 -8.69 -12.07
CA SER A 153 24.14 -8.76 -10.78
C SER A 153 24.48 -7.37 -10.25
N GLY A 154 25.00 -6.48 -11.10
CA GLY A 154 25.28 -5.10 -10.69
C GLY A 154 24.04 -4.30 -10.32
N VAL A 155 22.89 -4.54 -10.98
CA VAL A 155 21.60 -3.94 -10.60
C VAL A 155 21.12 -4.50 -9.27
N HIS A 156 21.23 -5.82 -9.07
CA HIS A 156 20.89 -6.48 -7.81
C HIS A 156 21.68 -5.89 -6.64
N ASP A 157 23.01 -5.76 -6.79
CA ASP A 157 23.86 -5.24 -5.73
C ASP A 157 23.50 -3.80 -5.37
N LYS A 158 23.13 -2.97 -6.35
CA LYS A 158 22.62 -1.61 -6.10
C LYS A 158 21.30 -1.64 -5.32
N CYS A 159 20.34 -2.47 -5.72
CA CYS A 159 19.06 -2.58 -5.01
C CYS A 159 19.26 -3.08 -3.57
N VAL A 160 20.20 -3.99 -3.33
CA VAL A 160 20.55 -4.45 -1.98
C VAL A 160 21.16 -3.31 -1.16
N MET A 161 22.07 -2.52 -1.73
CA MET A 161 22.62 -1.34 -1.07
C MET A 161 21.54 -0.31 -0.70
N GLU A 162 20.65 0.03 -1.64
CA GLU A 162 19.54 0.96 -1.41
C GLU A 162 18.58 0.44 -0.31
N LEU A 163 18.32 -0.87 -0.29
CA LEU A 163 17.52 -1.50 0.74
C LEU A 163 18.17 -1.38 2.13
N ASP A 164 19.47 -1.64 2.21
CA ASP A 164 20.20 -1.58 3.49
C ASP A 164 20.34 -0.13 3.98
N GLU A 165 20.52 0.83 3.08
CA GLU A 165 20.46 2.26 3.40
C GLU A 165 19.07 2.65 3.95
N SER A 166 18.00 2.23 3.28
CA SER A 166 16.62 2.49 3.74
C SER A 166 16.33 1.84 5.10
N LYS A 167 16.85 0.64 5.36
CA LYS A 167 16.73 -0.02 6.67
C LYS A 167 17.50 0.75 7.73
N ALA A 168 18.73 1.17 7.45
CA ALA A 168 19.56 1.94 8.38
C ALA A 168 18.89 3.30 8.70
N ALA A 169 18.31 3.97 7.71
CA ALA A 169 17.56 5.22 7.91
C ALA A 169 16.31 4.98 8.78
N THR A 170 15.58 3.89 8.54
CA THR A 170 14.42 3.50 9.35
C THR A 170 14.82 3.20 10.80
N GLU A 171 15.90 2.44 10.99
CA GLU A 171 16.41 2.08 12.31
C GLU A 171 16.89 3.32 13.08
N ALA A 172 17.61 4.24 12.42
CA ALA A 172 18.04 5.50 13.04
C ALA A 172 16.84 6.32 13.53
N ILE A 173 15.76 6.38 12.75
CA ILE A 173 14.50 7.04 13.16
C ILE A 173 13.87 6.31 14.36
N ASN A 174 13.81 4.99 14.34
CA ASN A 174 13.24 4.20 15.43
C ASN A 174 14.03 4.35 16.73
N ILE A 175 15.37 4.33 16.66
CA ILE A 175 16.26 4.59 17.80
C ILE A 175 15.99 5.98 18.36
N LYS A 176 15.94 7.01 17.52
CA LYS A 176 15.65 8.39 17.94
C LYS A 176 14.29 8.49 18.63
N ARG A 177 13.24 7.90 18.05
CA ARG A 177 11.89 7.85 18.65
C ARG A 177 11.93 7.17 20.02
N LYS A 178 12.61 6.03 20.14
CA LYS A 178 12.72 5.31 21.41
C LYS A 178 13.41 6.15 22.48
N GLN A 179 14.50 6.84 22.14
CA GLN A 179 15.20 7.73 23.07
C GLN A 179 14.31 8.88 23.54
N GLU A 180 13.61 9.55 22.61
CA GLU A 180 12.68 10.63 22.92
C GLU A 180 11.55 10.17 23.86
N GLN A 181 10.95 9.01 23.58
CA GLN A 181 9.89 8.45 24.41
C GLN A 181 10.38 8.05 25.81
N LEU A 182 11.58 7.47 25.94
CA LEU A 182 12.16 7.11 27.25
C LEU A 182 12.44 8.36 28.10
N LEU A 183 12.97 9.43 27.50
CA LEU A 183 13.21 10.70 28.20
C LEU A 183 11.91 11.35 28.67
N ASN A 184 10.85 11.28 27.86
CA ASN A 184 9.55 11.84 28.23
C ASN A 184 8.80 10.95 29.24
N ALA A 185 8.97 9.64 29.19
CA ALA A 185 8.38 8.71 30.15
C ALA A 185 8.88 8.97 31.57
N ASP A 186 10.19 9.19 31.75
CA ASP A 186 10.74 9.50 33.08
C ASP A 186 10.14 10.80 33.66
N LYS A 187 9.96 11.82 32.81
CA LYS A 187 9.26 13.06 33.20
C LYS A 187 7.80 12.79 33.57
N LEU A 188 7.10 11.97 32.79
CA LEU A 188 5.70 11.62 33.02
C LEU A 188 5.53 10.89 34.36
N TRP A 189 6.36 9.89 34.64
CA TRP A 189 6.37 9.19 35.93
C TRP A 189 6.74 10.10 37.09
N GLY A 190 7.66 11.05 36.89
CA GLY A 190 7.98 12.07 37.88
C GLY A 190 6.78 12.97 38.20
N LEU A 191 6.06 13.43 37.18
CA LEU A 191 4.83 14.23 37.33
C LEU A 191 3.71 13.42 37.98
N GLU A 192 3.56 12.15 37.62
CA GLU A 192 2.59 11.24 38.22
C GLU A 192 2.83 11.04 39.72
N ARG A 193 4.08 10.75 40.12
CA ARG A 193 4.43 10.64 41.55
C ARG A 193 4.13 11.93 42.30
N LYS A 194 4.44 13.09 41.69
CA LYS A 194 4.14 14.40 42.27
C LYS A 194 2.64 14.64 42.40
N ARG A 195 1.85 14.25 41.38
CA ARG A 195 0.38 14.29 41.43
C ARG A 195 -0.12 13.47 42.61
N ASP A 196 0.34 12.23 42.76
CA ASP A 196 -0.14 11.32 43.81
C ASP A 196 0.26 11.80 45.21
N ASP A 197 1.48 12.32 45.37
CA ASP A 197 1.93 12.93 46.62
C ASP A 197 1.08 14.15 46.99
N LEU A 198 0.79 15.03 46.03
CA LEU A 198 -0.09 16.18 46.26
C LEU A 198 -1.52 15.76 46.61
N LEU A 199 -2.08 14.77 45.91
CA LEU A 199 -3.41 14.23 46.21
C LEU A 199 -3.47 13.66 47.63
N ARG A 200 -2.48 12.88 48.04
CA ARG A 200 -2.40 12.33 49.41
C ARG A 200 -2.26 13.43 50.45
N LYS A 201 -1.45 14.46 50.18
CA LYS A 201 -1.30 15.61 51.07
C LYS A 201 -2.61 16.38 51.22
N THR A 202 -3.32 16.64 50.13
CA THR A 202 -4.63 17.29 50.18
C THR A 202 -5.64 16.47 50.99
N GLN A 203 -5.72 15.15 50.76
CA GLN A 203 -6.58 14.26 51.54
C GLN A 203 -6.24 14.26 53.03
N TYR A 204 -4.95 14.28 53.39
CA TYR A 204 -4.51 14.37 54.78
C TYR A 204 -4.90 15.70 55.43
N ILE A 205 -4.76 16.81 54.70
CA ILE A 205 -5.16 18.14 55.17
C ILE A 205 -6.68 18.20 55.37
N GLU A 206 -7.47 17.72 54.41
CA GLU A 206 -8.93 17.65 54.52
C GLU A 206 -9.36 16.84 55.75
N ALA A 207 -8.80 15.66 55.97
CA ALA A 207 -9.11 14.83 57.14
C ALA A 207 -8.72 15.50 58.47
N ALA A 208 -7.60 16.22 58.50
CA ALA A 208 -7.16 16.98 59.68
C ALA A 208 -8.08 18.18 59.96
N CYS A 209 -8.48 18.91 58.91
CA CYS A 209 -9.46 20.00 59.01
C CYS A 209 -10.81 19.47 59.53
N ASP A 210 -11.32 18.37 59.00
CA ASP A 210 -12.56 17.74 59.46
C ASP A 210 -12.49 17.27 60.92
N ALA A 211 -11.33 16.79 61.38
CA ALA A 211 -11.13 16.43 62.78
C ALA A 211 -11.18 17.67 63.69
N ILE A 212 -10.45 18.73 63.33
CA ILE A 212 -10.43 19.99 64.08
C ILE A 212 -11.81 20.64 64.10
N GLU A 213 -12.52 20.65 62.98
CA GLU A 213 -13.89 21.18 62.90
C GLU A 213 -14.86 20.42 63.80
N ARG A 214 -14.74 19.09 63.87
CA ARG A 214 -15.55 18.28 64.81
C ARG A 214 -15.24 18.62 66.26
N ASP A 215 -13.97 18.80 66.61
CA ASP A 215 -13.57 19.20 67.95
C ASP A 215 -14.07 20.61 68.31
N VAL A 216 -13.96 21.57 67.39
CA VAL A 216 -14.49 22.93 67.59
C VAL A 216 -16.01 22.92 67.75
N LYS A 217 -16.74 22.14 66.94
CA LYS A 217 -18.19 21.97 67.09
C LYS A 217 -18.55 21.39 68.46
N ARG A 218 -17.83 20.34 68.91
CA ARG A 218 -18.03 19.72 70.23
C ARG A 218 -17.80 20.72 71.37
N LEU A 219 -16.73 21.50 71.32
CA LEU A 219 -16.42 22.50 72.33
C LEU A 219 -17.47 23.62 72.36
N LYS A 220 -17.97 24.07 71.21
CA LYS A 220 -19.03 25.08 71.13
C LYS A 220 -20.39 24.60 71.65
N THR A 221 -20.68 23.31 71.59
CA THR A 221 -21.93 22.74 72.14
C THR A 221 -21.85 22.41 73.64
N ALA A 222 -20.63 22.34 74.20
CA ALA A 222 -20.39 22.03 75.61
C ALA A 222 -20.25 23.30 76.49
N ALA A 223 -20.18 24.48 75.88
CA ALA A 223 -20.28 25.79 76.52
C ALA A 223 -21.70 26.34 76.36
#